data_AF-A0AAW0E8H2-F1
#
_entry.id   AF-A0AAW0E8H2-F1
#
_cell.length_a   1.000
_cell.length_b   1.000
_cell.length_c   1.000
_cell.angle_alpha   90.00
_cell.angle_beta   90.00
_cell.angle_gamma   90.00
#
_symmetry.space_group_name_H-M   'P 1'
#
loop_
_entity.id
_entity.type
_entity.pdbx_description
1 polymer ?
#
loop_
_entity_poly.entity_id
_entity_poly.type
_entity_poly.pdbx_seq_one_letter_code
_entity_poly.pdbx_strand_id
1 'polypeptide(L)'
;MPVASEPAEPPYVAVIDQLMRLAGPSTPSNDPAAIHIRAAALTARLKSLARAANSETRQTKNLTAAARHDMDQSHLGLQNLLYEKRHLEREIEKCRQFASVYQDIPLYTLDEFKVLAPPEACSDDVLSDEHQLLLNRLSFEFVERQRLDNMRKELLVQKEELLKESKAKLNTMDNIKSQIETLVKVATDVQKKVDDLAQSIPAMDVEAPG
;
A
#
# COMPACT_ATOMS: atom_id res chain seq x y z
N MET A 1 -3.51 -41.52 32.11
CA MET A 1 -3.06 -42.59 31.19
C MET A 1 -3.71 -43.89 31.63
N PRO A 2 -4.41 -44.62 30.76
CA PRO A 2 -4.95 -45.91 31.14
C PRO A 2 -3.79 -46.90 31.28
N VAL A 3 -3.70 -47.51 32.47
CA VAL A 3 -2.76 -48.57 32.80
C VAL A 3 -2.95 -49.71 31.80
N ALA A 4 -1.90 -50.06 31.07
CA ALA A 4 -1.90 -51.24 30.21
C ALA A 4 -2.10 -52.48 31.10
N SER A 5 -3.32 -53.00 31.12
CA SER A 5 -3.61 -54.30 31.71
C SER A 5 -2.72 -55.34 31.04
N GLU A 6 -2.03 -56.13 31.86
CA GLU A 6 -1.23 -57.27 31.47
C GLU A 6 -1.99 -58.11 30.41
N PRO A 7 -1.36 -58.47 29.28
CA PRO A 7 -2.08 -59.16 28.21
C PRO A 7 -2.50 -60.54 28.70
N ALA A 8 -3.81 -60.71 28.92
CA ALA A 8 -4.39 -62.00 29.21
C ALA A 8 -3.92 -63.03 28.16
N GLU A 9 -3.54 -64.22 28.61
CA GLU A 9 -3.05 -65.26 27.71
C GLU A 9 -4.02 -65.47 26.54
N PRO A 10 -3.52 -65.50 25.30
CA PRO A 10 -4.38 -65.59 24.14
C PRO A 10 -5.22 -66.87 24.18
N PRO A 11 -6.53 -66.81 23.90
CA PRO A 11 -7.44 -67.95 24.04
C PRO A 11 -7.09 -69.14 23.12
N TYR A 12 -6.24 -68.94 22.12
CA TYR A 12 -5.74 -70.00 21.25
C TYR A 12 -4.65 -70.87 21.91
N VAL A 13 -3.90 -70.35 22.89
CA VAL A 13 -2.80 -71.08 23.57
C VAL A 13 -3.34 -72.31 24.28
N ALA A 14 -4.41 -72.15 25.05
CA ALA A 14 -5.09 -73.28 25.72
C ALA A 14 -5.63 -74.34 24.75
N VAL A 15 -6.03 -73.96 23.53
CA VAL A 15 -6.53 -74.89 22.50
C VAL A 15 -5.37 -75.65 21.87
N ILE A 16 -4.23 -74.98 21.64
CA ILE A 16 -3.01 -75.60 21.12
C ILE A 16 -2.43 -76.58 22.14
N ASP A 17 -2.38 -76.23 23.42
CA ASP A 17 -1.92 -77.13 24.48
C ASP A 17 -2.79 -78.40 24.58
N GLN A 18 -4.11 -78.26 24.42
CA GLN A 18 -5.02 -79.40 24.38
C GLN A 18 -4.79 -80.29 23.14
N LEU A 19 -4.48 -79.71 21.99
CA LEU A 19 -4.10 -80.45 20.78
C LEU A 19 -2.76 -81.17 20.98
N MET A 20 -1.76 -80.52 21.57
CA MET A 20 -0.45 -81.11 21.86
C MET A 20 -0.56 -82.28 22.86
N ARG A 21 -1.40 -82.15 23.89
CA ARG A 21 -1.68 -83.25 24.85
C ARG A 21 -2.34 -84.46 24.19
N LEU A 22 -3.15 -84.26 23.13
CA LEU A 22 -3.72 -85.36 22.36
C LEU A 22 -2.72 -86.05 21.42
N ALA A 23 -1.63 -85.37 21.06
CA ALA A 23 -0.55 -85.92 20.24
C ALA A 23 0.61 -86.53 21.05
N GLY A 24 0.64 -86.29 22.37
CA GLY A 24 1.68 -86.79 23.26
C GLY A 24 1.49 -88.26 23.69
N PRO A 25 2.50 -88.87 24.34
CA PRO A 25 2.51 -90.29 24.73
C PRO A 25 1.50 -90.66 25.84
N SER A 26 0.74 -89.70 26.37
CA SER A 26 -0.25 -89.85 27.45
C SER A 26 -1.67 -89.61 26.91
N THR A 27 -2.04 -90.30 25.83
CA THR A 27 -3.41 -90.27 25.30
C THR A 27 -4.38 -90.98 26.26
N PRO A 28 -5.49 -90.34 26.65
CA PRO A 28 -6.44 -90.92 27.62
C PRO A 28 -7.35 -92.01 27.03
N SER A 29 -7.31 -92.27 25.71
CA SER A 29 -8.11 -93.27 25.01
C SER A 29 -7.31 -93.88 23.85
N ASN A 30 -7.42 -95.20 23.66
CA ASN A 30 -6.79 -95.94 22.57
C ASN A 30 -7.72 -96.15 21.35
N ASP A 31 -8.93 -95.57 21.40
CA ASP A 31 -9.88 -95.61 20.28
C ASP A 31 -9.55 -94.51 19.25
N PRO A 32 -9.17 -94.88 18.01
CA PRO A 32 -8.82 -93.91 16.98
C PRO A 32 -9.99 -92.99 16.62
N ALA A 33 -11.23 -93.46 16.68
CA ALA A 33 -12.41 -92.66 16.33
C ALA A 33 -12.61 -91.51 17.34
N ALA A 34 -12.50 -91.79 18.64
CA ALA A 34 -12.61 -90.78 19.70
C ALA A 34 -11.53 -89.70 19.61
N ILE A 35 -10.29 -90.07 19.26
CA ILE A 35 -9.18 -89.12 19.08
C ILE A 35 -9.46 -88.18 17.90
N HIS A 36 -9.91 -88.72 16.76
CA HIS A 36 -10.24 -87.93 15.58
C HIS A 36 -11.37 -86.92 15.84
N ILE A 37 -12.43 -87.33 16.54
CA ILE A 37 -13.55 -86.45 16.90
C ILE A 37 -13.06 -85.29 17.78
N ARG A 38 -12.23 -85.58 18.78
CA ARG A 38 -11.70 -84.55 19.69
C ARG A 38 -10.72 -83.60 19.01
N ALA A 39 -9.84 -84.12 18.15
CA ALA A 39 -8.93 -83.30 17.34
C ALA A 39 -9.69 -82.40 16.35
N ALA A 40 -10.75 -82.92 15.71
CA ALA A 40 -11.61 -82.16 14.82
C ALA A 40 -12.33 -81.01 15.55
N ALA A 41 -12.86 -81.27 16.76
CA ALA A 41 -13.50 -80.25 17.58
C ALA A 41 -12.53 -79.12 18.01
N LEU A 42 -11.32 -79.46 18.45
CA LEU A 42 -10.30 -78.48 18.82
C LEU A 42 -9.81 -77.69 17.60
N THR A 43 -9.65 -78.33 16.45
CA THR A 43 -9.29 -77.65 15.19
C THR A 43 -10.39 -76.69 14.73
N ALA A 44 -11.66 -77.09 14.87
CA ALA A 44 -12.80 -76.22 14.58
C ALA A 44 -12.83 -74.99 15.50
N ARG A 45 -12.52 -75.17 16.79
CA ARG A 45 -12.38 -74.07 17.75
C ARG A 45 -11.20 -73.14 17.43
N LEU A 46 -10.06 -73.68 17.02
CA LEU A 46 -8.93 -72.85 16.58
C LEU A 46 -9.28 -72.02 15.34
N LYS A 47 -9.98 -72.63 14.37
CA LYS A 47 -10.48 -71.93 13.17
C LYS A 47 -11.51 -70.84 13.51
N SER A 48 -12.36 -71.03 14.51
CA SER A 48 -13.31 -69.99 14.93
C SER A 48 -12.59 -68.82 15.61
N LEU A 49 -11.61 -69.09 16.47
CA LEU A 49 -10.76 -68.05 17.08
C LEU A 49 -9.98 -67.26 16.02
N ALA A 50 -9.40 -67.93 15.02
CA ALA A 50 -8.71 -67.26 13.92
C ALA A 50 -9.64 -66.35 13.09
N ARG A 51 -10.88 -66.80 12.82
CA ARG A 51 -11.89 -65.97 12.15
C ARG A 51 -12.29 -64.76 12.98
N ALA A 52 -12.46 -64.93 14.29
CA ALA A 52 -12.78 -63.84 15.21
C ALA A 52 -11.66 -62.78 15.23
N ALA A 53 -10.41 -63.20 15.41
CA ALA A 53 -9.25 -62.29 15.40
C ALA A 53 -9.09 -61.55 14.07
N ASN A 54 -9.30 -62.22 12.94
CA ASN A 54 -9.27 -61.58 11.62
C ASN A 54 -10.41 -60.57 11.44
N SER A 55 -11.61 -60.87 11.96
CA SER A 55 -12.75 -59.96 11.94
C SER A 55 -12.50 -58.71 12.77
N GLU A 56 -11.99 -58.87 14.00
CA GLU A 56 -11.61 -57.75 14.87
C GLU A 56 -10.53 -56.89 14.23
N THR A 57 -9.47 -57.51 13.69
CA THR A 57 -8.41 -56.79 12.97
C THR A 57 -8.97 -55.98 11.80
N ARG A 58 -9.91 -56.55 11.04
CA ARG A 58 -10.57 -55.84 9.93
C ARG A 58 -11.44 -54.69 10.43
N GLN A 59 -12.16 -54.88 11.54
CA GLN A 59 -12.96 -53.84 12.16
C GLN A 59 -12.08 -52.67 12.63
N THR A 60 -10.99 -52.95 13.34
CA THR A 60 -10.04 -51.90 13.79
C THR A 60 -9.44 -51.16 12.61
N LYS A 61 -9.04 -51.87 11.54
CA LYS A 61 -8.55 -51.23 10.30
C LYS A 61 -9.59 -50.29 9.69
N ASN A 62 -10.85 -50.71 9.63
CA ASN A 62 -11.92 -49.87 9.10
C ASN A 62 -12.19 -48.65 9.98
N LEU A 63 -12.20 -48.81 11.30
CA LEU A 63 -12.38 -47.70 12.24
C LEU A 63 -11.24 -46.68 12.15
N THR A 64 -10.00 -47.14 12.10
CA THR A 64 -8.84 -46.26 11.93
C THR A 64 -8.84 -45.57 10.57
N ALA A 65 -9.25 -46.27 9.50
CA ALA A 65 -9.38 -45.67 8.18
C ALA A 65 -10.46 -44.59 8.12
N ALA A 66 -11.61 -44.80 8.77
CA ALA A 66 -12.67 -43.80 8.88
C ALA A 66 -12.19 -42.57 9.68
N ALA A 67 -11.59 -42.77 10.85
CA ALA A 67 -11.05 -41.68 11.65
C ALA A 67 -9.96 -40.88 10.91
N ARG A 68 -9.10 -41.56 10.13
CA ARG A 68 -8.11 -40.90 9.28
C ARG A 68 -8.79 -40.07 8.18
N HIS A 69 -9.83 -40.60 7.55
CA HIS A 69 -10.57 -39.89 6.52
C HIS A 69 -11.21 -38.59 7.04
N ASP A 70 -11.85 -38.65 8.22
CA ASP A 70 -12.47 -37.49 8.85
C ASP A 70 -11.43 -36.42 9.22
N MET A 71 -10.25 -36.84 9.69
CA MET A 71 -9.11 -35.97 9.93
C MET A 71 -8.62 -35.30 8.64
N ASP A 72 -8.47 -36.06 7.55
CA ASP A 72 -8.02 -35.54 6.25
C ASP A 72 -9.02 -34.52 5.68
N GLN A 73 -10.34 -34.78 5.81
CA GLN A 73 -11.38 -33.83 5.44
C GLN A 73 -11.29 -32.53 6.24
N SER A 74 -11.13 -32.64 7.56
CA SER A 74 -11.01 -31.49 8.46
C SER A 74 -9.75 -30.67 8.13
N HIS A 75 -8.64 -31.34 7.83
CA HIS A 75 -7.40 -30.70 7.42
C HIS A 75 -7.56 -29.95 6.08
N LEU A 76 -8.26 -30.53 5.11
CA LEU A 76 -8.58 -29.83 3.86
C LEU A 76 -9.42 -28.57 4.12
N GLY A 77 -10.43 -28.66 4.99
CA GLY A 77 -11.23 -27.50 5.41
C GLY A 77 -10.37 -26.39 6.03
N LEU A 78 -9.43 -26.76 6.90
CA LEU A 78 -8.48 -25.81 7.49
C LEU A 78 -7.60 -25.14 6.41
N GLN A 79 -7.09 -25.90 5.45
CA GLN A 79 -6.27 -25.33 4.36
C GLN A 79 -7.05 -24.33 3.51
N ASN A 80 -8.33 -24.59 3.23
CA ASN A 80 -9.21 -23.65 2.52
C ASN A 80 -9.37 -22.34 3.30
N LEU A 81 -9.65 -22.41 4.61
CA LEU A 81 -9.77 -21.22 5.47
C LEU A 81 -8.45 -20.43 5.57
N LEU A 82 -7.31 -21.13 5.67
CA LEU A 82 -6.01 -20.48 5.68
C LEU A 82 -5.70 -19.79 4.36
N TYR A 83 -6.13 -20.37 3.24
CA TYR A 83 -6.01 -19.72 1.93
C TYR A 83 -6.86 -18.45 1.87
N GLU A 84 -8.13 -18.53 2.28
CA GLU A 84 -9.04 -17.39 2.32
C GLU A 84 -8.51 -16.27 3.22
N LYS A 85 -8.06 -16.60 4.44
CA LYS A 85 -7.41 -15.64 5.35
C LYS A 85 -6.24 -14.91 4.69
N ARG A 86 -5.31 -15.65 4.06
CA ARG A 86 -4.16 -15.05 3.37
C ARG A 86 -4.57 -14.23 2.15
N HIS A 87 -5.67 -14.58 1.49
CA HIS A 87 -6.20 -13.80 0.37
C HIS A 87 -6.73 -12.46 0.88
N LEU A 88 -7.59 -12.49 1.89
CA LEU A 88 -8.15 -11.29 2.52
C LEU A 88 -7.07 -10.39 3.12
N GLU A 89 -6.07 -10.95 3.81
CA GLU A 89 -4.94 -10.17 4.34
C GLU A 89 -4.18 -9.43 3.23
N ARG A 90 -3.97 -10.08 2.08
CA ARG A 90 -3.34 -9.43 0.92
C ARG A 90 -4.22 -8.34 0.31
N GLU A 91 -5.53 -8.54 0.26
CA GLU A 91 -6.45 -7.52 -0.24
C GLU A 91 -6.55 -6.32 0.70
N ILE A 92 -6.62 -6.54 2.02
CA ILE A 92 -6.57 -5.49 3.03
C ILE A 92 -5.29 -4.68 2.89
N GLU A 93 -4.15 -5.35 2.74
CA GLU A 93 -2.87 -4.67 2.59
C GLU A 93 -2.81 -3.84 1.29
N LYS A 94 -3.33 -4.36 0.18
CA LYS A 94 -3.48 -3.58 -1.07
C LYS A 94 -4.35 -2.33 -0.86
N CYS A 95 -5.48 -2.47 -0.16
CA CYS A 95 -6.35 -1.33 0.13
C CYS A 95 -5.70 -0.31 1.06
N ARG A 96 -4.87 -0.76 2.01
CA ARG A 96 -4.11 0.14 2.92
C ARG A 96 -2.97 0.86 2.22
N GLN A 97 -2.36 0.23 1.23
CA GLN A 97 -1.32 0.84 0.38
C GLN A 97 -1.88 1.87 -0.60
N PHE A 98 -3.20 2.09 -0.62
CA PHE A 98 -3.78 3.21 -1.33
C PHE A 98 -3.33 4.53 -0.70
N ALA A 99 -2.25 5.09 -1.23
CA ALA A 99 -1.79 6.42 -0.92
C ALA A 99 -2.52 7.42 -1.84
N SER A 100 -3.37 8.24 -1.25
CA SER A 100 -4.03 9.34 -1.95
C SER A 100 -3.21 10.61 -1.84
N VAL A 101 -3.11 11.34 -2.95
CA VAL A 101 -2.30 12.57 -3.10
C VAL A 101 -2.55 13.60 -1.99
N TYR A 102 -3.74 13.64 -1.37
CA TYR A 102 -4.03 14.59 -0.29
C TYR A 102 -3.14 14.45 0.95
N GLN A 103 -2.53 13.28 1.18
CA GLN A 103 -1.67 13.02 2.34
C GLN A 103 -0.34 13.77 2.27
N ASP A 104 0.12 14.12 1.07
CA ASP A 104 1.40 14.79 0.84
C ASP A 104 1.25 16.32 0.64
N ILE A 105 0.02 16.85 0.70
CA ILE A 105 -0.22 18.27 0.49
C ILE A 105 0.14 19.02 1.77
N PRO A 106 1.02 20.05 1.70
CA PRO A 106 1.23 20.93 2.84
C PRO A 106 -0.04 21.74 3.06
N LEU A 107 -0.71 21.50 4.19
CA LEU A 107 -1.91 22.21 4.63
C LEU A 107 -1.54 23.20 5.73
N TYR A 108 -2.29 24.30 5.84
CA TYR A 108 -2.26 25.14 7.02
C TYR A 108 -2.45 24.32 8.30
N THR A 109 -1.78 24.74 9.37
CA THR A 109 -1.95 24.14 10.70
C THR A 109 -3.38 24.31 11.20
N LEU A 110 -3.80 23.52 12.19
CA LEU A 110 -5.16 23.61 12.72
C LEU A 110 -5.48 25.00 13.31
N ASP A 111 -4.48 25.64 13.94
CA ASP A 111 -4.64 26.95 14.54
C ASP A 111 -4.79 28.04 13.46
N GLU A 112 -3.96 27.98 12.42
CA GLU A 112 -4.07 28.89 11.27
C GLU A 112 -5.39 28.70 10.52
N PHE A 113 -5.82 27.46 10.33
CA PHE A 113 -7.10 27.15 9.68
C PHE A 113 -8.28 27.74 10.46
N LYS A 114 -8.31 27.60 11.79
CA LYS A 114 -9.39 28.16 12.63
C LYS A 114 -9.48 29.68 12.57
N VAL A 115 -8.36 30.36 12.32
CA VAL A 115 -8.29 31.83 12.24
C VAL A 115 -8.63 32.34 10.84
N LEU A 116 -8.16 31.66 9.80
CA LEU A 116 -8.24 32.11 8.41
C LEU A 116 -9.46 31.58 7.67
N ALA A 117 -9.99 30.41 8.06
CA ALA A 117 -11.10 29.78 7.39
C ALA A 117 -12.44 30.48 7.73
N PRO A 118 -13.42 30.42 6.82
CA PRO A 118 -14.77 30.90 7.11
C PRO A 118 -15.37 30.23 8.35
N PRO A 119 -16.20 30.94 9.13
CA PRO A 119 -16.80 30.40 10.35
C PRO A 119 -17.68 29.16 10.09
N GLU A 120 -18.29 29.08 8.91
CA GLU A 120 -19.08 27.93 8.45
C GLU A 120 -18.25 26.64 8.34
N ALA A 121 -16.95 26.76 8.03
CA ALA A 121 -16.03 25.63 7.88
C ALA A 121 -15.41 25.19 9.23
N CYS A 122 -15.66 25.95 10.31
CA CYS A 122 -15.11 25.72 11.65
C CYS A 122 -16.21 25.56 12.71
N SER A 123 -17.42 25.11 12.34
CA SER A 123 -18.48 24.83 13.31
C SER A 123 -18.07 23.71 14.27
N ASP A 124 -18.62 23.72 15.49
CA ASP A 124 -18.30 22.72 16.52
C ASP A 124 -18.63 21.28 16.05
N ASP A 125 -19.70 21.11 15.28
CA ASP A 125 -20.08 19.83 14.68
C ASP A 125 -18.98 19.32 13.72
N VAL A 126 -18.40 20.20 12.90
CA VAL A 126 -17.32 19.87 11.96
C VAL A 126 -16.01 19.59 12.69
N LEU A 127 -15.72 20.32 13.77
CA LEU A 127 -14.52 20.09 14.57
C LEU A 127 -14.55 18.75 15.31
N SER A 128 -15.74 18.19 15.53
CA SER A 128 -15.92 16.89 16.18
C SER A 128 -15.69 15.69 15.24
N ASP A 129 -15.89 15.86 13.93
CA ASP A 129 -15.69 14.83 12.91
C ASP A 129 -14.38 15.05 12.13
N GLU A 130 -13.38 14.20 12.38
CA GLU A 130 -12.06 14.27 11.74
C GLU A 130 -12.14 14.24 10.20
N HIS A 131 -13.07 13.48 9.63
CA HIS A 131 -13.20 13.37 8.18
C HIS A 131 -13.74 14.66 7.57
N GLN A 132 -14.79 15.23 8.16
CA GLN A 132 -15.36 16.50 7.73
C GLN A 132 -14.38 17.65 7.91
N LEU A 133 -13.63 17.66 9.02
CA LEU A 133 -12.56 18.61 9.26
C LEU A 133 -11.50 18.55 8.16
N LEU A 134 -11.05 17.36 7.77
CA LEU A 134 -10.06 17.21 6.70
C LEU A 134 -10.59 17.69 5.34
N LEU A 135 -11.85 17.36 5.00
CA LEU A 135 -12.48 17.84 3.77
C LEU A 135 -12.56 19.37 3.71
N ASN A 136 -12.93 20.01 4.82
CA ASN A 136 -13.01 21.47 4.91
C ASN A 136 -11.63 22.13 4.85
N ARG A 137 -10.61 21.50 5.44
CA ARG A 137 -9.22 21.96 5.32
C ARG A 137 -8.73 21.89 3.88
N LEU A 138 -9.03 20.80 3.18
CA LEU A 138 -8.65 20.63 1.76
C LEU A 138 -9.39 21.60 0.85
N SER A 139 -10.68 21.84 1.07
CA SER A 139 -11.46 22.79 0.27
C SER A 139 -10.98 24.23 0.47
N PHE A 140 -10.65 24.61 1.70
CA PHE A 140 -10.06 25.90 2.01
C PHE A 140 -8.70 26.09 1.34
N GLU A 141 -7.80 25.11 1.45
CA GLU A 141 -6.49 25.15 0.80
C GLU A 141 -6.62 25.30 -0.73
N PHE A 142 -7.58 24.58 -1.33
CA PHE A 142 -7.85 24.68 -2.77
C PHE A 142 -8.25 26.10 -3.17
N VAL A 143 -9.19 26.71 -2.45
CA VAL A 143 -9.65 28.08 -2.71
C VAL A 143 -8.51 29.09 -2.52
N GLU A 144 -7.72 28.95 -1.46
CA GLU A 144 -6.58 29.85 -1.22
C GLU A 144 -5.49 29.72 -2.29
N ARG A 145 -5.16 28.51 -2.72
CA ARG A 145 -4.20 28.32 -3.82
C ARG A 145 -4.71 28.89 -5.14
N GLN A 146 -6.00 28.75 -5.42
CA GLN A 146 -6.60 29.35 -6.61
C GLN A 146 -6.54 30.87 -6.55
N ARG A 147 -6.83 31.47 -5.38
CA ARG A 147 -6.72 32.92 -5.16
C ARG A 147 -5.28 33.41 -5.37
N LEU A 148 -4.30 32.72 -4.80
CA LEU A 148 -2.88 33.07 -4.94
C LEU A 148 -2.38 32.92 -6.39
N ASP A 149 -2.80 31.88 -7.11
CA ASP A 149 -2.43 31.69 -8.51
C ASP A 149 -3.02 32.78 -9.42
N ASN A 150 -4.27 33.19 -9.18
CA ASN A 150 -4.89 34.30 -9.90
C ASN A 150 -4.15 35.62 -9.63
N MET A 151 -3.88 35.93 -8.36
CA MET A 151 -3.11 37.12 -7.99
C MET A 151 -1.70 37.11 -8.62
N ARG A 152 -1.04 35.96 -8.64
CA ARG A 152 0.26 35.80 -9.31
C ARG A 152 0.17 36.11 -10.80
N LYS A 153 -0.86 35.61 -11.50
CA LYS A 153 -1.07 35.88 -12.93
C LYS A 153 -1.29 37.37 -13.19
N GLU A 154 -2.12 38.02 -12.37
CA GLU A 154 -2.37 39.46 -12.46
C GLU A 154 -1.09 40.27 -12.27
N LEU A 155 -0.30 39.95 -11.23
CA LEU A 155 0.99 40.61 -10.97
C LEU A 155 2.01 40.36 -12.09
N LEU A 156 2.01 39.19 -12.73
CA LEU A 156 2.86 38.92 -13.89
C LEU A 156 2.48 39.81 -15.08
N VAL A 157 1.19 39.96 -15.36
CA VAL A 157 0.71 40.86 -16.43
C VAL A 157 1.12 42.30 -16.14
N GLN A 158 0.89 42.80 -14.92
CA GLN A 158 1.30 44.16 -14.53
C GLN A 158 2.82 44.36 -14.65
N LYS A 159 3.61 43.36 -14.25
CA LYS A 159 5.07 43.40 -14.40
C LYS A 159 5.47 43.50 -15.88
N GLU A 160 4.86 42.72 -16.76
CA GLU A 160 5.14 42.76 -18.19
C GLU A 160 4.75 44.09 -18.82
N GLU A 161 3.63 44.68 -18.41
CA GLU A 161 3.19 46.02 -18.85
C GLU A 161 4.19 47.10 -18.41
N LEU A 162 4.60 47.10 -17.14
CA LEU A 162 5.60 48.05 -16.62
C LEU A 162 6.95 47.89 -17.31
N LEU A 163 7.38 46.67 -17.63
CA LEU A 163 8.61 46.44 -18.38
C LEU A 163 8.51 46.98 -19.82
N LYS A 164 7.36 46.83 -20.48
CA LYS A 164 7.11 47.42 -21.81
C LYS A 164 7.12 48.94 -21.74
N GLU A 165 6.46 49.53 -20.75
CA GLU A 165 6.45 50.98 -20.54
C GLU A 165 7.86 51.52 -20.24
N SER A 166 8.61 50.86 -19.37
CA SER A 166 9.99 51.23 -19.06
C SER A 166 10.88 51.18 -20.30
N LYS A 167 10.73 50.15 -21.15
CA LYS A 167 11.48 50.04 -22.40
C LYS A 167 11.08 51.13 -23.41
N ALA A 168 9.79 51.46 -23.50
CA ALA A 168 9.31 52.55 -24.34
C ALA A 168 9.88 53.91 -23.88
N LYS A 169 9.85 54.19 -22.56
CA LYS A 169 10.45 55.40 -21.98
C LYS A 169 11.96 55.48 -22.24
N LEU A 170 12.69 54.38 -22.10
CA LEU A 170 14.11 54.31 -22.43
C LEU A 170 14.37 54.66 -23.90
N ASN A 171 13.63 54.03 -24.83
CA ASN A 171 13.75 54.34 -26.25
C ASN A 171 13.44 55.81 -26.57
N THR A 172 12.43 56.41 -25.91
CA THR A 172 12.13 57.83 -26.08
C THR A 172 13.24 58.72 -25.53
N MET A 173 13.83 58.35 -24.40
CA MET A 173 14.95 59.08 -23.80
C MET A 173 16.19 59.02 -24.71
N ASP A 174 16.50 57.86 -25.28
CA ASP A 174 17.61 57.70 -26.23
C ASP A 174 17.37 58.50 -27.52
N ASN A 175 16.13 58.56 -28.01
CA ASN A 175 15.76 59.44 -29.12
C ASN A 175 15.89 60.93 -28.77
N ILE A 176 15.45 61.36 -27.59
CA ILE A 176 15.63 62.76 -27.16
C ILE A 176 17.11 63.09 -27.06
N LYS A 177 17.92 62.20 -26.49
CA LYS A 177 19.37 62.36 -26.37
C LYS A 177 20.02 62.56 -27.74
N SER A 178 19.69 61.73 -28.74
CA SER A 178 20.25 61.86 -30.10
C SER A 178 19.83 63.17 -30.80
N GLN A 179 18.59 63.63 -30.59
CA GLN A 179 18.13 64.93 -31.08
C GLN A 179 18.87 66.09 -30.41
N ILE A 180 19.11 66.03 -29.10
CA ILE A 180 19.91 67.03 -28.37
C ILE A 180 21.35 67.05 -28.89
N GLU A 181 21.98 65.89 -29.07
CA GLU A 181 23.34 65.81 -29.64
C GLU A 181 23.41 66.44 -31.04
N THR A 182 22.38 66.23 -31.86
CA THR A 182 22.26 66.84 -33.18
C THR A 182 22.09 68.36 -33.09
N LEU A 183 21.21 68.84 -32.21
CA LEU A 183 20.99 70.27 -31.97
C LEU A 183 22.28 70.95 -31.48
N VAL A 184 23.00 70.33 -30.55
CA VAL A 184 24.29 70.84 -30.05
C VAL A 184 25.29 70.96 -31.20
N LYS A 185 25.42 69.93 -32.07
CA LYS A 185 26.30 70.00 -33.25
C LYS A 185 25.92 71.18 -34.16
N VAL A 186 24.64 71.31 -34.52
CA VAL A 186 24.16 72.42 -35.36
C VAL A 186 24.41 73.76 -34.71
N ALA A 187 24.12 73.92 -33.42
CA ALA A 187 24.38 75.14 -32.68
C ALA A 187 25.88 75.49 -32.64
N THR A 188 26.76 74.50 -32.43
CA THR A 188 28.21 74.72 -32.48
C THR A 188 28.70 75.10 -33.88
N ASP A 189 28.11 74.53 -34.94
CA ASP A 189 28.46 74.89 -36.32
C ASP A 189 27.97 76.30 -36.69
N VAL A 190 26.78 76.69 -36.24
CA VAL A 190 26.25 78.05 -36.40
C VAL A 190 27.09 79.04 -35.59
N GLN A 191 27.45 78.73 -34.35
CA GLN A 191 28.33 79.57 -33.52
C GLN A 191 29.65 79.84 -34.24
N LYS A 192 30.31 78.80 -34.78
CA LYS A 192 31.54 78.96 -35.57
C LYS A 192 31.32 79.89 -36.77
N LYS A 193 30.25 79.69 -37.54
CA LYS A 193 29.92 80.55 -38.69
C LYS A 193 29.67 82.00 -38.28
N VAL A 194 28.98 82.24 -37.15
CA VAL A 194 28.73 83.58 -36.62
C VAL A 194 30.03 84.22 -36.12
N ASP A 195 30.89 83.47 -35.44
CA ASP A 195 32.20 83.96 -34.99
C ASP A 195 33.09 84.33 -36.19
N ASP A 196 33.11 83.49 -37.23
CA ASP A 196 33.81 83.78 -38.49
C ASP A 196 33.26 85.05 -39.18
N LEU A 197 31.93 85.23 -39.18
CA LEU A 197 31.28 86.43 -39.74
C LEU A 197 31.48 87.68 -38.87
N ALA A 198 31.52 87.55 -37.55
CA ALA A 198 31.75 88.65 -36.61
C ALA A 198 33.20 89.15 -36.64
N GLN A 199 34.17 88.25 -36.88
CA GLN A 199 35.57 88.61 -37.16
C GLN A 199 35.76 89.29 -38.53
N SER A 200 34.80 89.12 -39.45
CA SER A 200 34.77 89.70 -40.80
C SER A 200 34.12 91.09 -40.87
N ILE A 201 33.50 91.58 -39.79
CA ILE A 201 32.98 92.95 -39.72
C ILE A 201 34.19 93.89 -39.48
N PRO A 202 34.56 94.75 -40.44
CA PRO A 202 35.58 95.77 -40.20
C PRO A 202 35.03 96.75 -39.17
N ALA A 203 35.88 97.19 -38.24
CA ALA A 203 35.61 98.43 -37.53
C ALA A 203 35.33 99.51 -38.59
N MET A 204 34.10 100.02 -38.63
CA MET A 204 33.82 101.26 -39.35
C MET A 204 34.60 102.36 -38.65
N ASP A 205 35.73 102.74 -39.23
CA ASP A 205 36.34 104.04 -39.01
C ASP A 205 35.32 105.10 -39.41
N VAL A 206 34.68 105.70 -38.41
CA VAL A 206 34.04 107.00 -38.55
C VAL A 206 35.16 108.02 -38.53
N GLU A 207 35.59 108.44 -39.71
CA GLU A 207 36.51 109.55 -39.92
C GLU A 207 35.81 110.85 -39.44
N ALA A 208 36.42 111.53 -38.46
CA ALA A 208 36.10 112.92 -38.11
C ALA A 208 37.20 113.84 -38.68
N PRO A 209 36.86 115.02 -39.22
CA PRO A 209 37.71 115.75 -40.15
C PRO A 209 38.75 116.62 -39.44
N GLY A 210 39.93 116.74 -40.05
CA GLY A 210 41.00 117.66 -39.70
C GLY A 210 42.18 117.57 -40.64
#